data_AF-A0A6J4FW72-F1
#
_entry.id   AF-A0A6J4FW72-F1
#
_cell.length_a   1.000
_cell.length_b   1.000
_cell.length_c   1.000
_cell.angle_alpha   90.00
_cell.angle_beta   90.00
_cell.angle_gamma   90.00
#
_symmetry.space_group_name_H-M   'P 1'
#
loop_
_entity.id
_entity.type
_entity.pdbx_description
1 polymer ?
#
loop_
_entity_poly.entity_id
_entity_poly.type
_entity_poly.pdbx_seq_one_letter_code
_entity_poly.pdbx_strand_id
1 'polypeptide(L)'
;MKIASVLGRVRRVLVCACLCLAALTPLTALTACADQVVVTLSDPNLIHYYPNAQDPAMPAYYKAKTGFPQTLGQSILQFTQASLQRDGLKADVSVTTNGTTAATITMTSSDPAVVKALAGYGPMLTGFIGNAGLGWSGALGCQDKSGCWDPASATSASPWAFYLPLGLPLVNQKAVMLLNYPPSDALCSADYLSNFTMARWSTVLQRVGISDPVRYETIVDVHPIAAPGSGQSNYIAATTGFFSPGYDQPMVNLLLDPPRSDAQVTQPLQVAGSDALASWAAITGMGTVKPGTVGTYAPPGGTAIPWVATNHPDVTTYQSCPGDTPKSEGKADAAPVAYTDDNLVADELMDLRAACALRLIAASPGQVKPQDALDQCARIWCTDDNGVCQRKAVCIQTRLDYSYTSSGNCKCEAAAAAFCATHDNNACPSTTGVTSCEAYNAQYCGNPPQSYSTCKSLTPPG
;
A
#
# COMPACT_ATOMS: atom_id res chain seq x y z
N MET A 1 26.96 -0.62 -30.67
CA MET A 1 25.92 -1.38 -29.96
C MET A 1 24.60 -0.65 -30.19
N LYS A 2 23.73 -1.18 -31.08
CA LYS A 2 22.49 -0.49 -31.50
C LYS A 2 21.37 -0.84 -30.53
N ILE A 3 20.88 0.16 -29.80
CA ILE A 3 19.68 0.07 -28.95
C ILE A 3 18.47 0.04 -29.89
N ALA A 4 17.74 -1.07 -29.89
CA ALA A 4 16.46 -1.18 -30.58
C ALA A 4 15.37 -0.60 -29.66
N SER A 5 14.72 0.48 -30.09
CA SER A 5 13.57 1.06 -29.40
C SER A 5 12.37 0.11 -29.52
N VAL A 6 11.87 -0.40 -28.40
CA VAL A 6 10.59 -1.10 -28.33
C VAL A 6 9.48 -0.05 -28.35
N LEU A 7 8.93 0.20 -29.54
CA LEU A 7 7.70 0.98 -29.72
C LEU A 7 6.51 0.07 -29.44
N GLY A 8 5.95 0.16 -28.24
CA GLY A 8 4.64 -0.41 -27.93
C GLY A 8 3.58 0.23 -28.85
N ARG A 9 2.91 -0.59 -29.67
CA ARG A 9 1.74 -0.14 -30.45
C ARG A 9 0.55 0.01 -29.50
N VAL A 10 0.31 1.23 -29.02
CA VAL A 10 -1.01 1.61 -28.51
C VAL A 10 -1.94 1.68 -29.73
N ARG A 11 -2.82 0.68 -29.92
CA ARG A 11 -3.99 0.89 -30.80
C ARG A 11 -4.84 1.95 -30.11
N ARG A 12 -4.92 3.14 -30.73
CA ARG A 12 -5.79 4.23 -30.29
C ARG A 12 -7.19 3.66 -30.02
N VAL A 13 -7.69 3.92 -28.82
CA VAL A 13 -9.11 3.77 -28.49
C VAL A 13 -9.87 4.56 -29.55
N LEU A 14 -10.69 3.87 -30.34
CA LEU A 14 -11.66 4.51 -31.21
C LEU A 14 -12.79 5.01 -30.30
N VAL A 15 -12.58 6.15 -29.64
CA VAL A 15 -13.69 6.86 -29.00
C VAL A 15 -14.48 7.48 -30.16
N CYS A 16 -15.62 6.90 -30.48
CA CYS A 16 -16.48 7.35 -31.57
C CYS A 16 -16.96 8.78 -31.25
N ALA A 17 -16.36 9.79 -31.89
CA ALA A 17 -16.83 11.16 -31.82
C ALA A 17 -18.09 11.28 -32.70
N CYS A 18 -19.26 11.34 -32.06
CA CYS A 18 -20.53 11.56 -32.74
C CYS A 18 -20.65 13.04 -33.18
N LEU A 19 -20.36 13.34 -34.45
CA LEU A 19 -20.85 14.56 -35.11
C LEU A 19 -22.32 14.35 -35.49
N CYS A 20 -23.24 15.03 -34.82
CA CYS A 20 -24.64 15.11 -35.23
C CYS A 20 -24.77 16.06 -36.44
N LEU A 21 -24.89 15.52 -37.65
CA LEU A 21 -25.54 16.21 -38.76
C LEU A 21 -27.02 15.84 -38.75
N ALA A 22 -27.88 16.85 -38.60
CA ALA A 22 -29.32 16.69 -38.63
C ALA A 22 -29.81 16.43 -40.07
N ALA A 23 -30.35 15.24 -40.32
CA ALA A 23 -31.26 14.99 -41.44
C ALA A 23 -32.30 13.94 -41.04
N LEU A 24 -33.57 14.29 -41.23
CA LEU A 24 -34.77 13.57 -40.82
C LEU A 24 -34.87 12.17 -41.45
N THR A 25 -34.79 11.12 -40.62
CA THR A 25 -35.49 9.82 -40.74
C THR A 25 -35.43 9.10 -39.39
N PRO A 26 -36.47 8.34 -38.96
CA PRO A 26 -36.40 7.57 -37.72
C PRO A 26 -35.72 6.23 -38.02
N LEU A 27 -34.40 6.26 -38.22
CA LEU A 27 -33.59 5.07 -37.96
C LEU A 27 -33.22 5.11 -36.48
N THR A 28 -33.65 4.10 -35.73
CA THR A 28 -33.08 3.76 -34.43
C THR A 28 -31.58 3.54 -34.62
N ALA A 29 -30.78 4.58 -34.41
CA ALA A 29 -29.33 4.47 -34.34
C ALA A 29 -29.01 3.66 -33.08
N LEU A 30 -28.78 2.36 -33.26
CA LEU A 30 -28.08 1.52 -32.29
C LEU A 30 -26.66 2.06 -32.18
N THR A 31 -26.46 3.06 -31.32
CA THR A 31 -25.13 3.44 -30.84
C THR A 31 -24.61 2.32 -29.96
N ALA A 32 -23.91 1.36 -30.56
CA ALA A 32 -23.05 0.44 -29.83
C ALA A 32 -21.82 1.22 -29.36
N CYS A 33 -21.92 1.87 -28.20
CA CYS A 33 -20.73 2.31 -27.46
C CYS A 33 -19.98 1.05 -27.07
N ALA A 34 -18.76 0.85 -27.55
CA ALA A 34 -18.00 -0.35 -27.23
C ALA A 34 -17.97 -0.58 -25.72
N ASP A 35 -18.63 -1.64 -25.28
CA ASP A 35 -18.88 -2.04 -23.90
C ASP A 35 -17.61 -2.57 -23.22
N GLN A 36 -16.48 -2.52 -23.93
CA GLN A 36 -15.23 -3.17 -23.57
C GLN A 36 -14.01 -2.26 -23.76
N VAL A 37 -13.03 -2.43 -22.86
CA VAL A 37 -11.68 -1.88 -22.95
C VAL A 37 -10.70 -3.03 -23.04
N VAL A 38 -9.79 -2.97 -24.02
CA VAL A 38 -8.77 -3.99 -24.25
C VAL A 38 -7.39 -3.38 -24.03
N VAL A 39 -6.60 -4.01 -23.16
CA VAL A 39 -5.21 -3.62 -22.86
C VAL A 39 -4.30 -4.78 -23.22
N THR A 40 -3.24 -4.51 -23.98
CA THR A 40 -2.23 -5.52 -24.31
C THR A 40 -0.93 -5.17 -23.60
N LEU A 41 -0.44 -6.10 -22.81
CA LEU A 41 0.87 -6.06 -22.15
C LEU A 41 1.84 -6.92 -22.95
N SER A 42 3.07 -6.44 -23.13
CA SER A 42 4.12 -7.17 -23.82
C SER A 42 5.47 -6.79 -23.24
N ASP A 43 6.13 -7.74 -22.60
CA ASP A 43 7.49 -7.61 -22.08
C ASP A 43 8.16 -9.00 -22.03
N PRO A 44 9.42 -9.15 -22.46
CA PRO A 44 10.13 -10.43 -22.36
C PRO A 44 10.19 -11.02 -20.94
N ASN A 45 10.07 -10.18 -19.90
CA ASN A 45 10.10 -10.56 -18.48
C ASN A 45 8.72 -10.51 -17.81
N LEU A 46 7.62 -10.41 -18.58
CA LEU A 46 6.27 -10.25 -18.02
C LEU A 46 5.92 -11.33 -16.97
N ILE A 47 6.41 -12.55 -17.15
CA ILE A 47 6.24 -13.66 -16.21
C ILE A 47 6.81 -13.39 -14.81
N HIS A 48 7.84 -12.55 -14.69
CA HIS A 48 8.47 -12.19 -13.42
C HIS A 48 7.75 -11.04 -12.70
N TYR A 49 6.93 -10.27 -13.41
CA TYR A 49 6.26 -9.09 -12.85
C TYR A 49 5.00 -9.43 -12.08
N TYR A 50 4.42 -10.61 -12.33
CA TYR A 50 3.22 -11.10 -11.68
C TYR A 50 3.54 -12.41 -10.96
N PRO A 51 3.21 -12.57 -9.66
CA PRO A 51 3.54 -13.79 -8.96
C PRO A 51 2.73 -14.97 -9.50
N ASN A 52 3.41 -16.02 -9.92
CA ASN A 52 2.77 -17.21 -10.47
C ASN A 52 3.68 -18.45 -10.36
N ALA A 53 3.09 -19.65 -10.40
CA ALA A 53 3.85 -20.89 -10.29
C ALA A 53 4.68 -21.25 -11.54
N GLN A 54 4.35 -20.69 -12.72
CA GLN A 54 5.13 -20.89 -13.95
C GLN A 54 6.46 -20.13 -13.94
N ASP A 55 6.59 -19.08 -13.13
CA ASP A 55 7.81 -18.28 -13.02
C ASP A 55 8.95 -19.12 -12.41
N PRO A 56 10.06 -19.37 -13.14
CA PRO A 56 11.20 -20.09 -12.58
C PRO A 56 11.89 -19.35 -11.43
N ALA A 57 11.82 -18.01 -11.37
CA ALA A 57 12.42 -17.21 -10.31
C ALA A 57 11.59 -17.23 -9.00
N MET A 58 10.31 -17.60 -9.08
CA MET A 58 9.44 -17.67 -7.91
C MET A 58 9.82 -18.86 -7.01
N PRO A 59 10.09 -18.66 -5.70
CA PRO A 59 10.43 -19.75 -4.80
C PRO A 59 9.33 -20.81 -4.66
N ALA A 60 9.73 -22.08 -4.57
CA ALA A 60 8.81 -23.23 -4.41
C ALA A 60 7.89 -23.10 -3.19
N TYR A 61 8.36 -22.42 -2.14
CA TYR A 61 7.58 -22.10 -0.94
C TYR A 61 6.24 -21.41 -1.25
N TYR A 62 6.25 -20.41 -2.16
CA TYR A 62 5.04 -19.67 -2.52
C TYR A 62 4.17 -20.46 -3.50
N LYS A 63 4.79 -21.14 -4.48
CA LYS A 63 4.10 -21.94 -5.50
C LYS A 63 3.17 -23.00 -4.91
N ALA A 64 3.55 -23.56 -3.76
CA ALA A 64 2.81 -24.60 -3.07
C ALA A 64 1.64 -24.08 -2.21
N LYS A 65 1.44 -22.76 -2.09
CA LYS A 65 0.36 -22.20 -1.24
C LYS A 65 -0.99 -22.32 -1.93
N THR A 66 -2.02 -22.69 -1.17
CA THR A 66 -3.40 -22.67 -1.65
C THR A 66 -3.81 -21.25 -2.03
N GLY A 67 -4.44 -21.10 -3.20
CA GLY A 67 -4.86 -19.81 -3.74
C GLY A 67 -3.76 -19.03 -4.46
N PHE A 68 -2.50 -19.50 -4.46
CA PHE A 68 -1.45 -18.87 -5.23
C PHE A 68 -1.66 -19.08 -6.74
N PRO A 69 -1.56 -18.04 -7.59
CA PRO A 69 -1.80 -18.16 -9.02
C PRO A 69 -0.88 -19.21 -9.67
N GLN A 70 -1.45 -20.16 -10.40
CA GLN A 70 -0.67 -21.22 -11.03
C GLN A 70 -0.14 -20.81 -12.41
N THR A 71 -0.79 -19.86 -13.07
CA THR A 71 -0.35 -19.34 -14.39
C THR A 71 -0.25 -17.82 -14.40
N LEU A 72 0.53 -17.28 -15.34
CA LEU A 72 0.62 -15.84 -15.58
C LEU A 72 -0.77 -15.22 -15.82
N GLY A 73 -1.61 -15.88 -16.62
CA GLY A 73 -2.96 -15.40 -16.93
C GLY A 73 -3.88 -15.32 -15.71
N GLN A 74 -3.81 -16.33 -14.81
CA GLN A 74 -4.54 -16.31 -13.54
C GLN A 74 -4.08 -15.15 -12.64
N SER A 75 -2.77 -14.92 -12.57
CA SER A 75 -2.20 -13.85 -11.76
C SER A 75 -2.66 -12.47 -12.25
N ILE A 76 -2.51 -12.20 -13.56
CA ILE A 76 -2.97 -10.94 -14.17
C ILE A 76 -4.47 -10.75 -13.96
N LEU A 77 -5.28 -11.81 -14.12
CA LEU A 77 -6.73 -11.75 -13.90
C LEU A 77 -7.05 -11.35 -12.45
N GLN A 78 -6.47 -12.04 -11.47
CA GLN A 78 -6.71 -11.81 -10.05
C GLN A 78 -6.34 -10.37 -9.65
N PHE A 79 -5.14 -9.91 -9.99
CA PHE A 79 -4.72 -8.55 -9.62
C PHE A 79 -5.50 -7.48 -10.39
N THR A 80 -5.87 -7.71 -11.65
CA THR A 80 -6.74 -6.76 -12.38
C THR A 80 -8.12 -6.66 -11.72
N GLN A 81 -8.71 -7.79 -11.33
CA GLN A 81 -10.00 -7.81 -10.62
C GLN A 81 -9.90 -7.10 -9.26
N ALA A 82 -8.83 -7.33 -8.51
CA ALA A 82 -8.58 -6.64 -7.25
C ALA A 82 -8.47 -5.12 -7.46
N SER A 83 -7.67 -4.65 -8.41
CA SER A 83 -7.57 -3.21 -8.73
C SER A 83 -8.93 -2.61 -9.07
N LEU A 84 -9.73 -3.29 -9.91
CA LEU A 84 -11.06 -2.81 -10.30
C LEU A 84 -12.01 -2.72 -9.11
N GLN A 85 -12.03 -3.75 -8.25
CA GLN A 85 -12.83 -3.76 -7.04
C GLN A 85 -12.45 -2.58 -6.13
N ARG A 86 -11.14 -2.33 -5.96
CA ARG A 86 -10.60 -1.26 -5.12
C ARG A 86 -10.81 0.14 -5.69
N ASP A 87 -10.83 0.25 -7.01
CA ASP A 87 -11.28 1.46 -7.70
C ASP A 87 -12.81 1.65 -7.63
N GLY A 88 -13.57 0.65 -7.15
CA GLY A 88 -15.02 0.67 -7.12
C GLY A 88 -15.66 0.53 -8.51
N LEU A 89 -14.96 -0.10 -9.46
CA LEU A 89 -15.41 -0.31 -10.83
C LEU A 89 -15.94 -1.74 -11.00
N LYS A 90 -17.21 -1.85 -11.41
CA LYS A 90 -17.86 -3.14 -11.67
C LYS A 90 -17.72 -3.50 -13.15
N ALA A 91 -16.78 -4.40 -13.44
CA ALA A 91 -16.52 -4.88 -14.79
C ALA A 91 -16.15 -6.37 -14.78
N ASP A 92 -16.54 -7.07 -15.84
CA ASP A 92 -16.07 -8.42 -16.10
C ASP A 92 -14.67 -8.36 -16.70
N VAL A 93 -13.78 -9.26 -16.28
CA VAL A 93 -12.40 -9.33 -16.75
C VAL A 93 -12.12 -10.69 -17.36
N SER A 94 -11.49 -10.69 -18.53
CA SER A 94 -10.88 -11.88 -19.11
C SER A 94 -9.44 -11.58 -19.51
N VAL A 95 -8.58 -12.60 -19.39
CA VAL A 95 -7.17 -12.50 -19.74
C VAL A 95 -6.82 -13.64 -20.68
N THR A 96 -6.18 -13.30 -21.79
CA THR A 96 -5.57 -14.27 -22.70
C THR A 96 -4.07 -14.04 -22.75
N THR A 97 -3.26 -15.07 -22.56
CA THR A 97 -1.80 -14.97 -22.66
C THR A 97 -1.31 -15.51 -24.00
N ASN A 98 -0.24 -14.91 -24.52
CA ASN A 98 0.52 -15.46 -25.63
C ASN A 98 1.91 -15.83 -25.09
N GLY A 99 2.05 -17.09 -24.68
CA GLY A 99 3.22 -17.55 -23.93
C GLY A 99 3.34 -16.85 -22.57
N THR A 100 4.58 -16.52 -22.21
CA THR A 100 4.97 -15.92 -20.92
C THR A 100 5.36 -14.45 -21.02
N THR A 101 5.28 -13.87 -22.23
CA THR A 101 5.82 -12.55 -22.55
C THR A 101 4.76 -11.54 -22.99
N ALA A 102 3.52 -11.98 -23.20
CA ALA A 102 2.43 -11.09 -23.57
C ALA A 102 1.08 -11.56 -23.02
N ALA A 103 0.23 -10.59 -22.70
CA ALA A 103 -1.14 -10.81 -22.24
C ALA A 103 -2.09 -9.76 -22.82
N THR A 104 -3.32 -10.15 -23.11
CA THR A 104 -4.42 -9.26 -23.47
C THR A 104 -5.49 -9.35 -22.40
N ILE A 105 -5.77 -8.21 -21.77
CA ILE A 105 -6.78 -8.02 -20.74
C ILE A 105 -7.99 -7.36 -21.41
N THR A 106 -9.16 -7.98 -21.30
CA THR A 106 -10.42 -7.41 -21.76
C THR A 106 -11.30 -7.15 -20.56
N MET A 107 -11.67 -5.89 -20.35
CA MET A 107 -12.56 -5.43 -19.29
C MET A 107 -13.87 -4.98 -19.91
N THR A 108 -14.99 -5.53 -19.47
CA THR A 108 -16.32 -5.26 -20.06
C THR A 108 -17.28 -4.76 -19.00
N SER A 109 -18.07 -3.73 -19.32
CA SER A 109 -19.12 -3.23 -18.44
C SER A 109 -20.28 -2.67 -19.25
N SER A 110 -21.50 -2.91 -18.79
CA SER A 110 -22.71 -2.32 -19.36
C SER A 110 -22.93 -0.87 -18.92
N ASP A 111 -22.17 -0.37 -17.94
CA ASP A 111 -22.23 1.01 -17.47
C ASP A 111 -21.22 1.88 -18.27
N PRO A 112 -21.68 2.84 -19.11
CA PRO A 112 -20.79 3.70 -19.89
C PRO A 112 -19.85 4.55 -19.03
N ALA A 113 -20.23 4.91 -17.80
CA ALA A 113 -19.37 5.64 -16.88
C ALA A 113 -18.21 4.76 -16.39
N VAL A 114 -18.48 3.47 -16.16
CA VAL A 114 -17.43 2.49 -15.85
C VAL A 114 -16.53 2.29 -17.06
N VAL A 115 -17.07 2.08 -18.28
CA VAL A 115 -16.25 1.95 -19.51
C VAL A 115 -15.31 3.14 -19.70
N LYS A 116 -15.79 4.37 -19.45
CA LYS A 116 -14.95 5.57 -19.49
C LYS A 116 -13.81 5.53 -18.46
N ALA A 117 -14.07 5.07 -17.24
CA ALA A 117 -13.05 4.93 -16.21
C ALA A 117 -12.04 3.81 -16.55
N LEU A 118 -12.52 2.68 -17.09
CA LEU A 118 -11.70 1.56 -17.55
C LEU A 118 -10.67 1.98 -18.61
N ALA A 119 -10.98 2.99 -19.43
CA ALA A 119 -10.02 3.50 -20.42
C ALA A 119 -8.70 3.98 -19.77
N GLY A 120 -8.72 4.40 -18.50
CA GLY A 120 -7.53 4.78 -17.74
C GLY A 120 -6.60 3.60 -17.42
N TYR A 121 -7.09 2.36 -17.39
CA TYR A 121 -6.26 1.19 -17.11
C TYR A 121 -5.22 0.92 -18.20
N GLY A 122 -5.49 1.29 -19.45
CA GLY A 122 -4.54 1.11 -20.57
C GLY A 122 -3.18 1.76 -20.30
N PRO A 123 -3.11 3.10 -20.16
CA PRO A 123 -1.85 3.77 -19.85
C PRO A 123 -1.31 3.39 -18.47
N MET A 124 -2.16 3.19 -17.44
CA MET A 124 -1.69 2.82 -16.10
C MET A 124 -0.99 1.47 -16.08
N LEU A 125 -1.62 0.41 -16.60
CA LEU A 125 -0.99 -0.92 -16.66
C LEU A 125 0.24 -0.92 -17.57
N THR A 126 0.19 -0.24 -18.71
CA THR A 126 1.35 -0.17 -19.62
C THR A 126 2.54 0.53 -18.95
N GLY A 127 2.29 1.68 -18.29
CA GLY A 127 3.32 2.41 -17.55
C GLY A 127 3.85 1.61 -16.36
N PHE A 128 2.96 0.92 -15.63
CA PHE A 128 3.32 0.10 -14.48
C PHE A 128 4.26 -1.03 -14.91
N ILE A 129 3.96 -1.73 -16.01
CA ILE A 129 4.83 -2.77 -16.57
C ILE A 129 6.15 -2.20 -17.10
N GLY A 130 6.14 -1.00 -17.68
CA GLY A 130 7.38 -0.31 -18.04
C GLY A 130 8.29 -0.06 -16.83
N ASN A 131 7.72 0.41 -15.72
CA ASN A 131 8.44 0.64 -14.48
C ASN A 131 8.81 -0.68 -13.76
N ALA A 132 7.99 -1.73 -13.87
CA ALA A 132 8.27 -3.07 -13.35
C ALA A 132 9.62 -3.62 -13.86
N GLY A 133 9.97 -3.33 -15.11
CA GLY A 133 11.26 -3.69 -15.68
C GLY A 133 12.47 -3.05 -14.99
N LEU A 134 12.31 -1.84 -14.46
CA LEU A 134 13.35 -1.16 -13.66
C LEU A 134 13.54 -1.88 -12.32
N GLY A 135 12.43 -2.25 -11.66
CA GLY A 135 12.45 -3.04 -10.43
C GLY A 135 13.10 -4.41 -10.64
N TRP A 136 12.70 -5.13 -11.70
CA TRP A 136 13.27 -6.44 -12.01
C TRP A 136 14.76 -6.37 -12.33
N SER A 137 15.20 -5.35 -13.08
CA SER A 137 16.63 -5.11 -13.35
C SER A 137 17.41 -4.86 -12.06
N GLY A 138 16.83 -4.09 -11.12
CA GLY A 138 17.40 -3.86 -9.79
C GLY A 138 17.53 -5.16 -8.98
N ALA A 139 16.50 -6.01 -9.01
CA ALA A 139 16.52 -7.30 -8.33
C ALA A 139 17.62 -8.22 -8.88
N LEU A 140 17.75 -8.33 -10.21
CA LEU A 140 18.83 -9.08 -10.86
C LEU A 140 20.21 -8.52 -10.48
N GLY A 141 20.37 -7.19 -10.52
CA GLY A 141 21.63 -6.55 -10.14
C GLY A 141 22.03 -6.82 -8.69
N CYS A 142 21.06 -6.91 -7.77
CA CYS A 142 21.33 -7.35 -6.41
C CYS A 142 21.68 -8.83 -6.34
N GLN A 143 20.95 -9.71 -7.02
CA GLN A 143 21.24 -11.15 -7.05
C GLN A 143 22.64 -11.48 -7.57
N ASP A 144 23.14 -10.70 -8.54
CA ASP A 144 24.50 -10.86 -9.08
C ASP A 144 25.60 -10.42 -8.09
N LYS A 145 25.25 -9.66 -7.05
CA LYS A 145 26.18 -9.19 -6.02
C LYS A 145 26.16 -10.13 -4.82
N SER A 146 27.28 -10.80 -4.58
CA SER A 146 27.47 -11.68 -3.41
C SER A 146 27.03 -11.00 -2.11
N GLY A 147 26.16 -11.67 -1.35
CA GLY A 147 25.65 -11.21 -0.06
C GLY A 147 24.57 -10.12 -0.12
N CYS A 148 24.10 -9.73 -1.31
CA CYS A 148 23.01 -8.76 -1.44
C CYS A 148 21.62 -9.40 -1.33
N TRP A 149 21.42 -10.57 -1.95
CA TRP A 149 20.12 -11.23 -2.01
C TRP A 149 19.98 -12.33 -0.95
N ASP A 150 18.86 -12.31 -0.24
CA ASP A 150 18.37 -13.33 0.71
C ASP A 150 19.46 -14.00 1.57
N PRO A 151 19.90 -13.36 2.67
CA PRO A 151 20.90 -13.94 3.55
C PRO A 151 20.39 -15.19 4.31
N ALA A 152 19.06 -15.41 4.34
CA ALA A 152 18.42 -16.53 5.02
C ALA A 152 17.97 -17.58 3.98
N SER A 153 18.92 -18.43 3.57
CA SER A 153 18.86 -19.52 2.57
C SER A 153 17.49 -20.13 2.22
N ALA A 154 17.40 -20.82 1.07
CA ALA A 154 16.23 -21.52 0.50
C ALA A 154 15.41 -22.46 1.42
N THR A 155 15.81 -22.67 2.67
CA THR A 155 15.07 -23.40 3.73
C THR A 155 14.30 -22.48 4.68
N SER A 156 14.38 -21.15 4.53
CA SER A 156 13.65 -20.21 5.38
C SER A 156 12.14 -20.30 5.16
N ALA A 157 11.37 -20.05 6.22
CA ALA A 157 9.91 -20.11 6.17
C ALA A 157 9.27 -18.99 5.33
N SER A 158 10.07 -18.13 4.66
CA SER A 158 9.65 -17.01 3.81
C SER A 158 10.83 -16.51 2.97
N PRO A 159 11.26 -17.24 1.92
CA PRO A 159 12.38 -16.84 1.07
C PRO A 159 12.06 -15.53 0.33
N TRP A 160 13.09 -14.75 -0.01
CA TRP A 160 12.86 -13.50 -0.75
C TRP A 160 12.41 -13.76 -2.18
N ALA A 161 11.52 -12.92 -2.68
CA ALA A 161 11.08 -12.95 -4.07
C ALA A 161 10.83 -11.52 -4.58
N PHE A 162 11.16 -11.24 -5.84
CA PHE A 162 10.73 -9.99 -6.45
C PHE A 162 9.20 -9.94 -6.46
N TYR A 163 8.63 -8.84 -5.96
CA TYR A 163 7.18 -8.68 -5.85
C TYR A 163 6.81 -7.21 -5.93
N LEU A 164 5.88 -6.92 -6.83
CA LEU A 164 5.36 -5.58 -7.08
C LEU A 164 4.07 -5.35 -6.29
N PRO A 165 3.72 -4.08 -5.99
CA PRO A 165 2.48 -3.71 -5.31
C PRO A 165 1.26 -3.82 -6.23
N LEU A 166 0.92 -5.05 -6.60
CA LEU A 166 -0.13 -5.38 -7.56
C LEU A 166 -1.52 -5.38 -6.91
N GLY A 167 -2.53 -5.19 -7.76
CA GLY A 167 -3.94 -5.27 -7.36
C GLY A 167 -4.43 -4.09 -6.53
N LEU A 168 -3.64 -3.03 -6.38
CA LEU A 168 -4.02 -1.79 -5.71
C LEU A 168 -4.81 -0.87 -6.67
N PRO A 169 -5.55 0.15 -6.18
CA PRO A 169 -6.27 1.07 -7.05
C PRO A 169 -5.32 1.77 -8.03
N LEU A 170 -5.73 1.87 -9.30
CA LEU A 170 -4.91 2.41 -10.40
C LEU A 170 -5.47 3.71 -10.99
N VAL A 171 -6.80 3.90 -10.96
CA VAL A 171 -7.42 5.08 -11.58
C VAL A 171 -8.23 5.94 -10.61
N ASN A 172 -8.64 5.43 -9.45
CA ASN A 172 -9.48 6.12 -8.46
C ASN A 172 -8.82 6.26 -7.08
N GLN A 173 -7.50 6.00 -6.97
CA GLN A 173 -6.72 6.29 -5.78
C GLN A 173 -6.80 7.77 -5.38
N LYS A 174 -6.71 8.00 -4.08
CA LYS A 174 -6.77 9.29 -3.39
C LYS A 174 -5.45 9.66 -2.74
N ALA A 175 -4.57 8.69 -2.55
CA ALA A 175 -3.19 8.89 -2.15
C ALA A 175 -2.35 7.72 -2.66
N VAL A 176 -1.04 7.95 -2.72
CA VAL A 176 -0.03 6.90 -2.90
C VAL A 176 0.83 6.86 -1.65
N MET A 177 1.26 5.68 -1.21
CA MET A 177 2.16 5.47 -0.09
C MET A 177 3.50 4.94 -0.59
N LEU A 178 4.59 5.63 -0.31
CA LEU A 178 5.94 5.08 -0.41
C LEU A 178 6.27 4.33 0.88
N LEU A 179 6.52 3.03 0.77
CA LEU A 179 6.75 2.10 1.87
C LEU A 179 8.06 1.33 1.66
N ASN A 180 8.48 0.56 2.66
CA ASN A 180 9.76 -0.12 2.62
C ASN A 180 9.79 -1.31 1.64
N TYR A 181 9.05 -2.37 1.94
CA TYR A 181 8.97 -3.60 1.15
C TYR A 181 7.68 -4.37 1.47
N PRO A 182 7.20 -5.23 0.55
CA PRO A 182 6.03 -6.05 0.82
C PRO A 182 6.36 -7.19 1.80
N PRO A 183 5.53 -7.45 2.82
CA PRO A 183 5.69 -8.65 3.64
C PRO A 183 5.40 -9.92 2.83
N SER A 184 6.04 -11.04 3.16
CA SER A 184 5.80 -12.33 2.48
C SER A 184 4.33 -12.76 2.51
N ASP A 185 3.57 -12.38 3.53
CA ASP A 185 2.13 -12.61 3.64
C ASP A 185 1.33 -12.01 2.47
N ALA A 186 1.73 -10.82 2.00
CA ALA A 186 1.14 -10.15 0.85
C ALA A 186 1.36 -10.93 -0.47
N LEU A 187 2.51 -11.59 -0.59
CA LEU A 187 2.82 -12.46 -1.72
C LEU A 187 2.09 -13.81 -1.62
N CYS A 188 2.10 -14.44 -0.45
CA CYS A 188 1.44 -15.73 -0.22
C CYS A 188 -0.07 -15.67 -0.48
N SER A 189 -0.73 -14.61 -0.03
CA SER A 189 -2.17 -14.41 -0.23
C SER A 189 -2.51 -13.93 -1.63
N ALA A 190 -1.50 -13.53 -2.43
CA ALA A 190 -1.66 -12.83 -3.70
C ALA A 190 -2.63 -11.63 -3.56
N ASP A 191 -2.53 -10.94 -2.42
CA ASP A 191 -3.23 -9.72 -2.10
C ASP A 191 -2.33 -8.83 -1.23
N TYR A 192 -1.88 -7.71 -1.80
CA TYR A 192 -0.99 -6.79 -1.11
C TYR A 192 -1.54 -6.31 0.24
N LEU A 193 -2.83 -5.97 0.32
CA LEU A 193 -3.42 -5.39 1.53
C LEU A 193 -3.77 -6.44 2.59
N SER A 194 -3.70 -7.74 2.27
CA SER A 194 -3.98 -8.83 3.22
C SER A 194 -2.79 -9.09 4.15
N ASN A 195 -2.46 -8.11 4.99
CA ASN A 195 -1.44 -8.25 6.03
C ASN A 195 -1.76 -7.38 7.25
N PHE A 196 -1.08 -7.66 8.36
CA PHE A 196 -1.30 -6.97 9.63
C PHE A 196 -1.03 -5.46 9.56
N THR A 197 0.08 -5.06 8.94
CA THR A 197 0.52 -3.66 8.80
C THR A 197 -0.56 -2.82 8.11
N MET A 198 -1.14 -3.33 7.03
CA MET A 198 -2.20 -2.62 6.29
C MET A 198 -3.56 -2.69 6.99
N ALA A 199 -3.89 -3.80 7.66
CA ALA A 199 -5.11 -3.87 8.47
C ALA A 199 -5.13 -2.80 9.58
N ARG A 200 -3.98 -2.57 10.24
CA ARG A 200 -3.84 -1.50 11.22
C ARG A 200 -3.92 -0.13 10.59
N TRP A 201 -3.20 0.10 9.48
CA TRP A 201 -3.24 1.40 8.79
C TRP A 201 -4.65 1.79 8.33
N SER A 202 -5.40 0.85 7.78
CA SER A 202 -6.82 1.03 7.45
C SER A 202 -7.66 1.51 8.65
N THR A 203 -7.37 1.00 9.85
CA THR A 203 -8.05 1.44 11.08
C THR A 203 -7.72 2.90 11.42
N VAL A 204 -6.45 3.31 11.29
CA VAL A 204 -6.02 4.72 11.47
C VAL A 204 -6.70 5.64 10.45
N LEU A 205 -6.71 5.26 9.18
CA LEU A 205 -7.36 6.03 8.11
C LEU A 205 -8.87 6.19 8.41
N GLN A 206 -9.54 5.12 8.82
CA GLN A 206 -10.95 5.18 9.23
C GLN A 206 -11.17 6.08 10.45
N ARG A 207 -10.26 6.05 11.44
CA ARG A 207 -10.32 6.91 12.62
C ARG A 207 -10.32 8.39 12.28
N VAL A 208 -9.57 8.79 11.26
CA VAL A 208 -9.53 10.18 10.79
C VAL A 208 -10.68 10.55 9.84
N GLY A 209 -11.64 9.64 9.65
CA GLY A 209 -12.85 9.86 8.86
C GLY A 209 -12.72 9.52 7.38
N ILE A 210 -11.76 8.69 6.98
CA ILE A 210 -11.70 8.13 5.64
C ILE A 210 -12.62 6.89 5.57
N SER A 211 -13.70 6.98 4.80
CA SER A 211 -14.66 5.88 4.67
C SER A 211 -14.18 4.71 3.79
N ASP A 212 -13.26 5.00 2.86
CA ASP A 212 -12.71 4.02 1.91
C ASP A 212 -11.16 4.06 1.99
N PRO A 213 -10.57 3.41 3.03
CA PRO A 213 -9.13 3.46 3.26
C PRO A 213 -8.33 2.86 2.10
N VAL A 214 -8.89 1.88 1.41
CA VAL A 214 -8.24 1.18 0.29
C VAL A 214 -7.79 2.14 -0.81
N ARG A 215 -8.54 3.24 -1.06
CA ARG A 215 -8.13 4.26 -2.05
C ARG A 215 -6.94 5.11 -1.61
N TYR A 216 -6.57 5.08 -0.33
CA TYR A 216 -5.41 5.77 0.23
C TYR A 216 -4.21 4.83 0.40
N GLU A 217 -4.38 3.55 0.04
CA GLU A 217 -3.41 2.47 0.23
C GLU A 217 -2.86 1.94 -1.09
N THR A 218 -2.81 2.78 -2.13
CA THR A 218 -1.98 2.48 -3.33
C THR A 218 -0.52 2.64 -2.92
N ILE A 219 0.29 1.59 -3.04
CA ILE A 219 1.63 1.53 -2.45
C ILE A 219 2.69 1.44 -3.55
N VAL A 220 3.83 2.07 -3.30
CA VAL A 220 5.11 1.83 -3.98
C VAL A 220 6.11 1.42 -2.92
N ASP A 221 6.75 0.28 -3.12
CA ASP A 221 7.84 -0.16 -2.27
C ASP A 221 9.17 0.42 -2.74
N VAL A 222 9.99 0.91 -1.83
CA VAL A 222 11.39 1.24 -2.12
C VAL A 222 12.16 -0.01 -2.52
N HIS A 223 11.81 -1.15 -1.92
CA HIS A 223 12.38 -2.45 -2.25
C HIS A 223 11.23 -3.39 -2.69
N PRO A 224 11.01 -3.58 -4.01
CA PRO A 224 9.99 -4.49 -4.54
C PRO A 224 10.39 -5.96 -4.38
N ILE A 225 10.67 -6.36 -3.15
CA ILE A 225 11.12 -7.69 -2.75
C ILE A 225 10.25 -8.13 -1.57
N ALA A 226 9.44 -9.17 -1.77
CA ALA A 226 8.74 -9.82 -0.69
C ALA A 226 9.72 -10.45 0.30
N ALA A 227 9.64 -10.06 1.58
CA ALA A 227 10.53 -10.53 2.63
C ALA A 227 9.75 -10.75 3.96
N PRO A 228 10.30 -11.44 4.98
CA PRO A 228 9.60 -11.69 6.23
C PRO A 228 9.07 -10.41 6.92
N GLY A 229 7.76 -10.34 7.14
CA GLY A 229 7.11 -9.24 7.85
C GLY A 229 7.47 -9.27 9.33
N SER A 230 8.39 -8.40 9.75
CA SER A 230 8.90 -8.37 11.13
C SER A 230 9.12 -6.96 11.69
N GLY A 231 8.77 -5.92 10.92
CA GLY A 231 9.04 -4.52 11.28
C GLY A 231 10.52 -4.11 11.18
N GLN A 232 11.42 -5.01 10.75
CA GLN A 232 12.86 -4.77 10.82
C GLN A 232 13.40 -4.31 9.45
N SER A 233 13.98 -3.10 9.42
CA SER A 233 14.62 -2.50 8.23
C SER A 233 15.97 -3.15 7.89
N ASN A 234 16.63 -3.78 8.86
CA ASN A 234 17.93 -4.42 8.68
C ASN A 234 17.88 -5.65 7.73
N TYR A 235 16.71 -6.21 7.44
CA TYR A 235 16.61 -7.31 6.48
C TYR A 235 17.00 -6.86 5.08
N ILE A 236 16.57 -5.69 4.61
CA ILE A 236 16.62 -5.35 3.18
C ILE A 236 17.34 -4.05 2.81
N ALA A 237 17.75 -3.25 3.80
CA ALA A 237 18.34 -1.93 3.59
C ALA A 237 19.58 -1.90 2.67
N ALA A 238 20.33 -3.00 2.56
CA ALA A 238 21.49 -3.09 1.66
C ALA A 238 21.10 -3.06 0.16
N THR A 239 19.81 -3.14 -0.17
CA THR A 239 19.31 -3.24 -1.54
C THR A 239 18.82 -1.90 -2.12
N THR A 240 18.64 -0.84 -1.30
CA THR A 240 18.04 0.43 -1.73
C THR A 240 18.68 1.01 -2.99
N GLY A 241 20.01 0.98 -3.10
CA GLY A 241 20.74 1.56 -4.24
C GLY A 241 20.49 0.86 -5.60
N PHE A 242 19.84 -0.31 -5.61
CA PHE A 242 19.43 -0.98 -6.85
C PHE A 242 18.05 -0.54 -7.34
N PHE A 243 17.25 0.08 -6.47
CA PHE A 243 15.87 0.43 -6.76
C PHE A 243 15.62 1.94 -6.69
N SER A 244 16.29 2.67 -5.81
CA SER A 244 16.09 4.11 -5.63
C SER A 244 17.23 4.93 -6.22
N PRO A 245 16.96 6.01 -6.97
CA PRO A 245 15.64 6.49 -7.40
C PRO A 245 15.13 5.81 -8.70
N GLY A 246 15.80 4.73 -9.15
CA GLY A 246 15.64 4.20 -10.51
C GLY A 246 14.30 3.53 -10.83
N TYR A 247 13.61 2.98 -9.82
CA TYR A 247 12.34 2.26 -9.94
C TYR A 247 11.22 2.97 -9.18
N ASP A 248 11.48 3.32 -7.92
CA ASP A 248 10.50 3.92 -7.01
C ASP A 248 10.01 5.29 -7.51
N GLN A 249 10.91 6.18 -7.96
CA GLN A 249 10.52 7.51 -8.44
C GLN A 249 9.64 7.46 -9.70
N PRO A 250 9.98 6.72 -10.78
CA PRO A 250 9.06 6.55 -11.91
C PRO A 250 7.72 5.91 -11.54
N MET A 251 7.71 4.94 -10.61
CA MET A 251 6.48 4.29 -10.16
C MET A 251 5.59 5.25 -9.35
N VAL A 252 6.17 6.00 -8.42
CA VAL A 252 5.50 7.05 -7.66
C VAL A 252 4.89 8.09 -8.60
N ASN A 253 5.66 8.60 -9.56
CA ASN A 253 5.19 9.59 -10.52
C ASN A 253 4.00 9.08 -11.35
N LEU A 254 4.03 7.81 -11.77
CA LEU A 254 2.92 7.20 -12.50
C LEU A 254 1.65 7.13 -11.64
N LEU A 255 1.75 6.65 -10.41
CA LEU A 255 0.58 6.37 -9.57
C LEU A 255 -0.03 7.64 -8.93
N LEU A 256 0.74 8.71 -8.76
CA LEU A 256 0.25 9.97 -8.22
C LEU A 256 -0.60 10.77 -9.22
N ASP A 257 -0.42 10.54 -10.51
CA ASP A 257 -1.11 11.29 -11.58
C ASP A 257 -1.93 10.36 -12.50
N PRO A 258 -3.00 9.74 -11.98
CA PRO A 258 -3.84 8.88 -12.81
C PRO A 258 -4.50 9.70 -13.94
N PRO A 259 -4.85 9.06 -15.09
CA PRO A 259 -5.44 9.71 -16.28
C PRO A 259 -6.74 10.51 -16.10
N ARG A 260 -7.24 10.60 -14.85
CA ARG A 260 -8.43 11.35 -14.46
C ARG A 260 -8.09 12.72 -13.84
N SER A 261 -6.81 13.05 -13.66
CA SER A 261 -6.37 14.29 -13.00
C SER A 261 -6.16 15.41 -14.02
N ASP A 262 -6.96 16.48 -13.93
CA ASP A 262 -6.76 17.76 -14.62
C ASP A 262 -6.15 18.82 -13.69
N ALA A 263 -5.66 18.40 -12.53
CA ALA A 263 -5.17 19.28 -11.48
C ALA A 263 -3.72 19.72 -11.73
N GLN A 264 -3.40 20.94 -11.29
CA GLN A 264 -2.03 21.47 -11.28
C GLN A 264 -1.12 20.78 -10.23
N VAL A 265 -1.69 19.89 -9.42
CA VAL A 265 -0.99 19.04 -8.46
C VAL A 265 -1.46 17.60 -8.61
N THR A 266 -0.62 16.65 -8.20
CA THR A 266 -0.97 15.22 -8.19
C THR A 266 -1.84 14.87 -6.98
N GLN A 267 -2.27 13.61 -6.87
CA GLN A 267 -2.69 13.06 -5.56
C GLN A 267 -1.54 13.20 -4.54
N PRO A 268 -1.82 13.23 -3.22
CA PRO A 268 -0.76 13.30 -2.23
C PRO A 268 0.01 12.00 -2.06
N LEU A 269 1.30 12.14 -1.77
CA LEU A 269 2.20 11.06 -1.38
C LEU A 269 2.30 10.96 0.15
N GLN A 270 2.00 9.80 0.71
CA GLN A 270 2.40 9.42 2.05
C GLN A 270 3.79 8.78 2.00
N VAL A 271 4.70 9.16 2.89
CA VAL A 271 6.04 8.56 3.00
C VAL A 271 6.17 7.94 4.39
N ALA A 272 6.26 6.62 4.47
CA ALA A 272 6.09 5.89 5.72
C ALA A 272 7.27 4.97 6.05
N GLY A 273 7.88 5.18 7.22
CA GLY A 273 9.00 4.38 7.71
C GLY A 273 10.38 4.87 7.25
N SER A 274 11.43 4.49 8.00
CA SER A 274 12.78 5.06 7.87
C SER A 274 13.35 4.99 6.45
N ASP A 275 13.20 3.86 5.79
CA ASP A 275 13.84 3.60 4.49
C ASP A 275 13.12 4.38 3.38
N ALA A 276 11.78 4.44 3.43
CA ALA A 276 10.99 5.30 2.55
C ALA A 276 11.29 6.79 2.76
N LEU A 277 11.46 7.23 4.01
CA LEU A 277 11.84 8.62 4.32
C LEU A 277 13.23 8.96 3.79
N ALA A 278 14.19 8.04 3.89
CA ALA A 278 15.54 8.22 3.35
C ALA A 278 15.53 8.27 1.82
N SER A 279 14.81 7.36 1.15
CA SER A 279 14.66 7.38 -0.30
C SER A 279 13.95 8.64 -0.78
N TRP A 280 12.90 9.09 -0.09
CA TRP A 280 12.23 10.33 -0.43
C TRP A 280 13.12 11.56 -0.23
N ALA A 281 13.92 11.59 0.84
CA ALA A 281 14.92 12.64 1.05
C ALA A 281 15.90 12.71 -0.14
N ALA A 282 16.38 11.56 -0.61
CA ALA A 282 17.25 11.47 -1.79
C ALA A 282 16.57 11.93 -3.07
N ILE A 283 15.34 11.47 -3.35
CA ILE A 283 14.54 11.86 -4.53
C ILE A 283 14.32 13.38 -4.58
N THR A 284 14.06 13.99 -3.42
CA THR A 284 13.76 15.42 -3.29
C THR A 284 14.99 16.29 -3.13
N GLY A 285 16.18 15.71 -2.94
CA GLY A 285 17.40 16.43 -2.60
C GLY A 285 17.39 17.04 -1.20
N MET A 286 16.48 16.61 -0.33
CA MET A 286 16.41 17.02 1.07
C MET A 286 17.47 16.27 1.89
N GLY A 287 18.08 16.93 2.89
CA GLY A 287 19.07 16.28 3.74
C GLY A 287 18.48 15.24 4.69
N THR A 288 17.27 15.47 5.20
CA THR A 288 16.57 14.54 6.11
C THR A 288 15.06 14.80 6.04
N VAL A 289 14.28 13.72 6.02
CA VAL A 289 12.82 13.74 6.18
C VAL A 289 12.49 12.92 7.43
N LYS A 290 11.55 13.38 8.25
CA LYS A 290 11.14 12.73 9.50
C LYS A 290 9.62 12.60 9.57
N PRO A 291 9.07 11.65 10.35
CA PRO A 291 7.64 11.62 10.64
C PRO A 291 7.15 12.99 11.14
N GLY A 292 6.01 13.43 10.65
CA GLY A 292 5.43 14.75 10.98
C GLY A 292 5.97 15.91 10.15
N THR A 293 6.82 15.65 9.16
CA THR A 293 7.16 16.64 8.14
C THR A 293 6.20 16.56 6.95
N VAL A 294 5.93 17.69 6.33
CA VAL A 294 5.07 17.81 5.14
C VAL A 294 5.70 18.77 4.16
N GLY A 295 5.32 18.66 2.89
CA GLY A 295 5.81 19.58 1.88
C GLY A 295 5.19 19.38 0.52
N THR A 296 5.72 20.13 -0.45
CA THR A 296 5.39 19.98 -1.87
C THR A 296 6.70 19.84 -2.63
N TYR A 297 6.81 18.79 -3.44
CA TYR A 297 7.94 18.56 -4.34
C TYR A 297 7.51 18.75 -5.79
N ALA A 298 8.24 19.55 -6.55
CA ALA A 298 7.99 19.71 -7.98
C ALA A 298 9.11 18.97 -8.76
N PRO A 299 8.84 17.77 -9.30
CA PRO A 299 9.80 17.09 -10.15
C PRO A 299 10.11 17.95 -11.38
N PRO A 300 11.36 17.96 -11.90
CA PRO A 300 11.71 18.71 -13.09
C PRO A 300 10.80 18.37 -14.27
N GLY A 301 10.04 19.35 -14.77
CA GLY A 301 9.11 19.17 -15.87
C GLY A 301 7.84 18.37 -15.54
N GLY A 302 7.57 18.09 -14.26
CA GLY A 302 6.39 17.36 -13.82
C GLY A 302 5.46 18.17 -12.91
N THR A 303 4.32 17.56 -12.59
CA THR A 303 3.27 18.12 -11.73
C THR A 303 3.70 18.10 -10.26
N ALA A 304 3.36 19.15 -9.50
CA ALA A 304 3.74 19.25 -8.11
C ALA A 304 3.07 18.17 -7.23
N ILE A 305 3.85 17.55 -6.36
CA ILE A 305 3.48 16.44 -5.48
C ILE A 305 3.40 16.96 -4.04
N PRO A 306 2.19 17.12 -3.46
CA PRO A 306 2.08 17.33 -2.03
C PRO A 306 2.39 16.02 -1.30
N TRP A 307 3.10 16.08 -0.18
CA TRP A 307 3.51 14.89 0.55
C TRP A 307 3.43 15.05 2.07
N VAL A 308 3.24 13.92 2.75
CA VAL A 308 3.13 13.80 4.21
C VAL A 308 4.01 12.64 4.69
N ALA A 309 4.94 12.93 5.59
CA ALA A 309 5.77 11.91 6.23
C ALA A 309 5.13 11.40 7.53
N THR A 310 5.15 10.08 7.73
CA THR A 310 4.59 9.42 8.91
C THR A 310 5.50 8.29 9.38
N ASN A 311 5.15 7.68 10.53
CA ASN A 311 5.84 6.50 11.00
C ASN A 311 5.65 5.31 10.04
N HIS A 312 6.37 4.21 10.26
CA HIS A 312 6.02 2.97 9.59
C HIS A 312 4.63 2.51 10.09
N PRO A 313 3.72 1.99 9.24
CA PRO A 313 2.34 1.78 9.65
C PRO A 313 2.14 0.75 10.76
N ASP A 314 3.14 -0.05 11.12
CA ASP A 314 3.07 -1.00 12.24
C ASP A 314 3.88 -0.58 13.49
N VAL A 315 4.55 0.58 13.49
CA VAL A 315 5.53 0.91 14.56
C VAL A 315 4.89 0.85 15.96
N THR A 316 3.69 1.40 16.10
CA THR A 316 3.00 1.53 17.39
C THR A 316 2.61 0.16 17.94
N THR A 317 2.33 -0.80 17.06
CA THR A 317 1.96 -2.19 17.43
C THR A 317 3.02 -2.94 18.20
N TYR A 318 4.27 -2.47 18.14
CA TYR A 318 5.42 -3.02 18.85
C TYR A 318 5.83 -2.18 20.08
N GLN A 319 5.15 -1.06 20.34
CA GLN A 319 5.48 -0.14 21.42
C GLN A 319 4.59 -0.37 22.64
N SER A 320 5.12 0.01 23.80
CA SER A 320 4.39 0.05 25.08
C SER A 320 4.25 1.47 25.59
N CYS A 321 3.46 1.66 26.65
CA CYS A 321 3.41 2.95 27.33
C CYS A 321 4.75 3.27 28.01
N PRO A 322 5.12 4.57 28.12
CA PRO A 322 6.34 4.96 28.83
C PRO A 322 6.36 4.41 30.27
N GLY A 323 7.45 3.71 30.63
CA GLY A 323 7.64 3.14 31.97
C GLY A 323 7.06 1.73 32.15
N ASP A 324 6.32 1.21 31.18
CA ASP A 324 5.99 -0.20 31.12
C ASP A 324 7.23 -0.95 30.65
N THR A 325 7.79 -1.84 31.49
CA THR A 325 8.97 -2.61 31.12
C THR A 325 8.68 -3.33 29.81
N PRO A 326 9.47 -3.11 28.73
CA PRO A 326 9.32 -3.88 27.52
C PRO A 326 9.51 -5.32 27.95
N LYS A 327 8.45 -6.12 27.87
CA LYS A 327 8.66 -7.54 27.81
C LYS A 327 9.42 -7.74 26.51
N SER A 328 10.72 -7.98 26.64
CA SER A 328 11.57 -8.56 25.61
C SER A 328 11.02 -9.95 25.27
N GLU A 329 9.83 -10.03 24.69
CA GLU A 329 9.20 -11.28 24.33
C GLU A 329 9.44 -11.56 22.86
N GLY A 330 10.63 -12.12 22.63
CA GLY A 330 10.75 -13.44 22.02
C GLY A 330 9.91 -13.72 20.78
N LYS A 331 10.51 -13.47 19.62
CA LYS A 331 10.58 -14.52 18.61
C LYS A 331 12.00 -15.04 18.62
N ALA A 332 12.20 -16.33 18.89
CA ALA A 332 13.50 -16.99 18.86
C ALA A 332 14.20 -16.91 17.48
N ASP A 333 13.48 -16.42 16.46
CA ASP A 333 13.92 -16.35 15.07
C ASP A 333 13.98 -14.90 14.53
N ALA A 334 13.58 -13.91 15.34
CA ALA A 334 13.66 -12.50 14.97
C ALA A 334 14.74 -11.84 15.84
N ALA A 335 15.76 -11.25 15.21
CA ALA A 335 16.69 -10.41 15.94
C ALA A 335 15.89 -9.34 16.72
N PRO A 336 16.26 -9.01 17.96
CA PRO A 336 15.51 -8.05 18.76
C PRO A 336 15.70 -6.65 18.14
N VAL A 337 14.78 -6.21 17.28
CA VAL A 337 14.59 -4.77 17.09
C VAL A 337 13.79 -4.32 18.28
N ALA A 338 14.50 -3.90 19.32
CA ALA A 338 13.91 -3.08 20.35
C ALA A 338 13.55 -1.75 19.67
N TYR A 339 12.26 -1.51 19.43
CA TYR A 339 11.79 -0.14 19.38
C TYR A 339 12.02 0.39 20.80
N THR A 340 13.16 1.06 21.01
CA THR A 340 13.64 1.47 22.34
C THR A 340 12.93 2.70 22.88
N ASP A 341 12.11 3.31 22.04
CA ASP A 341 11.50 4.59 22.29
C ASP A 341 10.04 4.26 22.62
N ASP A 342 9.78 3.81 23.86
CA ASP A 342 8.44 3.50 24.40
C ASP A 342 7.54 4.75 24.42
N ASN A 343 7.21 5.25 23.23
CA ASN A 343 6.56 6.53 22.98
C ASN A 343 5.24 6.33 22.23
N LEU A 344 4.56 5.23 22.55
CA LEU A 344 3.34 4.74 21.92
C LEU A 344 2.31 5.84 21.66
N VAL A 345 2.02 6.69 22.65
CA VAL A 345 1.04 7.77 22.49
C VAL A 345 1.50 8.84 21.50
N ALA A 346 2.78 9.22 21.51
CA ALA A 346 3.27 10.25 20.61
C ALA A 346 3.33 9.76 19.15
N ASP A 347 3.72 8.50 18.95
CA ASP A 347 3.74 7.90 17.63
C ASP A 347 2.34 7.64 17.08
N GLU A 348 1.38 7.31 17.96
CA GLU A 348 -0.02 7.20 17.55
C GLU A 348 -0.62 8.57 17.16
N LEU A 349 -0.30 9.62 17.94
CA LEU A 349 -0.65 10.98 17.57
C LEU A 349 -0.03 11.37 16.23
N MET A 350 1.20 10.94 15.94
CA MET A 350 1.86 11.22 14.68
C MET A 350 1.09 10.60 13.50
N ASP A 351 0.73 9.33 13.60
CA ASP A 351 -0.01 8.61 12.57
C ASP A 351 -1.40 9.22 12.33
N LEU A 352 -2.14 9.51 13.40
CA LEU A 352 -3.46 10.15 13.30
C LEU A 352 -3.38 11.55 12.68
N ARG A 353 -2.35 12.34 13.02
CA ARG A 353 -2.13 13.68 12.42
C ARG A 353 -1.77 13.58 10.94
N ALA A 354 -0.87 12.68 10.58
CA ALA A 354 -0.45 12.47 9.20
C ALA A 354 -1.60 11.95 8.33
N ALA A 355 -2.34 10.94 8.78
CA ALA A 355 -3.51 10.41 8.08
C ALA A 355 -4.60 11.48 7.91
N CYS A 356 -4.83 12.31 8.95
CA CYS A 356 -5.75 13.44 8.85
C CYS A 356 -5.29 14.47 7.82
N ALA A 357 -4.00 14.83 7.80
CA ALA A 357 -3.45 15.78 6.84
C ALA A 357 -3.57 15.23 5.41
N LEU A 358 -3.26 13.95 5.22
CA LEU A 358 -3.41 13.24 3.95
C LEU A 358 -4.86 13.31 3.43
N ARG A 359 -5.85 13.07 4.30
CA ARG A 359 -7.27 13.21 3.98
C ARG A 359 -7.62 14.63 3.51
N LEU A 360 -7.17 15.66 4.23
CA LEU A 360 -7.47 17.06 3.89
C LEU A 360 -6.87 17.45 2.54
N ILE A 361 -5.63 17.04 2.28
CA ILE A 361 -4.94 17.33 1.01
C ILE A 361 -5.63 16.58 -0.15
N ALA A 362 -5.94 15.29 0.03
CA ALA A 362 -6.59 14.47 -1.00
C ALA A 362 -8.02 14.92 -1.33
N ALA A 363 -8.75 15.49 -0.35
CA ALA A 363 -10.10 15.97 -0.55
C ALA A 363 -10.16 17.23 -1.43
N SER A 364 -9.11 18.06 -1.41
CA SER A 364 -9.03 19.30 -2.17
C SER A 364 -7.65 19.53 -2.78
N PRO A 365 -7.26 18.74 -3.81
CA PRO A 365 -5.94 18.82 -4.42
C PRO A 365 -5.61 20.25 -4.88
N GLY A 366 -4.48 20.77 -4.42
CA GLY A 366 -3.94 22.07 -4.82
C GLY A 366 -4.56 23.27 -4.11
N GLN A 367 -5.61 23.05 -3.30
CA GLN A 367 -6.27 24.12 -2.54
C GLN A 367 -5.76 24.23 -1.10
N VAL A 368 -5.32 23.11 -0.51
CA VAL A 368 -4.83 23.05 0.87
C VAL A 368 -3.31 22.90 0.85
N LYS A 369 -2.61 23.80 1.55
CA LYS A 369 -1.16 23.66 1.75
C LYS A 369 -0.89 22.53 2.75
N PRO A 370 0.12 21.67 2.51
CA PRO A 370 0.41 20.56 3.41
C PRO A 370 0.64 20.96 4.87
N GLN A 371 1.33 22.09 5.11
CA GLN A 371 1.55 22.59 6.47
C GLN A 371 0.26 23.03 7.16
N ASP A 372 -0.63 23.73 6.45
CA ASP A 372 -1.92 24.18 7.01
C ASP A 372 -2.79 22.95 7.38
N ALA A 373 -2.75 21.89 6.57
CA ALA A 373 -3.43 20.63 6.86
C ALA A 373 -2.87 19.96 8.13
N LEU A 374 -1.54 19.86 8.24
CA LEU A 374 -0.89 19.26 9.42
C LEU A 374 -1.20 20.06 10.69
N ASP A 375 -1.10 21.39 10.64
CA ASP A 375 -1.40 22.27 11.77
C ASP A 375 -2.86 22.15 12.22
N GLN A 376 -3.79 22.02 11.26
CA GLN A 376 -5.19 21.75 11.55
C GLN A 376 -5.38 20.40 12.26
N CYS A 377 -4.74 19.36 11.76
CA CYS A 377 -4.83 18.03 12.32
C CYS A 377 -4.17 17.93 13.70
N ALA A 378 -3.09 18.67 13.96
CA ALA A 378 -2.44 18.72 15.27
C ALA A 378 -3.34 19.29 16.37
N ARG A 379 -4.26 20.21 16.03
CA ARG A 379 -5.27 20.75 16.97
C ARG A 379 -6.37 19.75 17.31
N ILE A 380 -6.65 18.82 16.40
CA ILE A 380 -7.73 17.81 16.56
C ILE A 380 -7.19 16.56 17.25
N TRP A 381 -5.99 16.11 16.85
CA TRP A 381 -5.36 14.90 17.34
C TRP A 381 -4.31 15.28 18.38
N CYS A 382 -4.76 15.40 19.62
CA CYS A 382 -3.96 15.78 20.79
C CYS A 382 -4.53 15.11 22.05
N THR A 383 -3.82 15.28 23.16
CA THR A 383 -4.18 14.68 24.47
C THR A 383 -4.72 15.70 25.47
N ASP A 384 -4.70 17.00 25.14
CA ASP A 384 -5.14 18.08 26.03
C ASP A 384 -6.64 18.02 26.29
N ASP A 385 -7.05 18.29 27.52
CA ASP A 385 -8.47 18.33 27.92
C ASP A 385 -9.12 19.68 27.63
N ASN A 386 -9.16 20.07 26.35
CA ASN A 386 -9.60 21.40 25.91
C ASN A 386 -10.90 21.39 25.10
N GLY A 387 -11.57 20.24 24.98
CA GLY A 387 -12.79 20.08 24.18
C GLY A 387 -12.61 20.07 22.66
N VAL A 388 -11.39 20.27 22.16
CA VAL A 388 -11.02 20.19 20.74
C VAL A 388 -10.34 18.85 20.43
N CYS A 389 -9.49 18.38 21.35
CA CYS A 389 -8.76 17.13 21.18
C CYS A 389 -9.68 15.90 21.17
N GLN A 390 -9.45 15.01 20.21
CA GLN A 390 -10.10 13.71 20.10
C GLN A 390 -9.52 12.67 21.08
N ARG A 391 -9.37 13.04 22.36
CA ARG A 391 -8.68 12.23 23.40
C ARG A 391 -9.18 10.79 23.46
N LYS A 392 -10.51 10.60 23.40
CA LYS A 392 -11.13 9.27 23.40
C LYS A 392 -10.67 8.42 22.22
N ALA A 393 -10.66 8.99 21.01
CA ALA A 393 -10.26 8.27 19.81
C ALA A 393 -8.76 7.96 19.82
N VAL A 394 -7.92 8.91 20.27
CA VAL A 394 -6.49 8.69 20.50
C VAL A 394 -6.28 7.52 21.46
N CYS A 395 -6.95 7.54 22.62
CA CYS A 395 -6.84 6.47 23.60
C CYS A 395 -7.25 5.11 23.01
N ILE A 396 -8.39 5.04 22.31
CA ILE A 396 -8.87 3.80 21.70
C ILE A 396 -7.83 3.24 20.74
N GLN A 397 -7.36 4.08 19.80
CA GLN A 397 -6.38 3.66 18.82
C GLN A 397 -5.07 3.20 19.47
N THR A 398 -4.56 3.97 20.44
CA THR A 398 -3.37 3.60 21.21
C THR A 398 -3.52 2.25 21.90
N ARG A 399 -4.70 1.92 22.42
CA ARG A 399 -4.93 0.64 23.10
C ARG A 399 -5.12 -0.54 22.17
N LEU A 400 -5.61 -0.31 20.95
CA LEU A 400 -5.61 -1.32 19.89
C LEU A 400 -4.19 -1.64 19.41
N ASP A 401 -3.33 -0.62 19.39
CA ASP A 401 -1.94 -0.74 18.93
C ASP A 401 -0.94 -0.97 20.06
N TYR A 402 -1.38 -1.04 21.32
CA TYR A 402 -0.48 -1.38 22.42
C TYR A 402 0.13 -2.76 22.15
N SER A 403 1.48 -2.88 22.20
CA SER A 403 2.27 -4.11 22.09
C SER A 403 1.43 -5.39 21.96
N TYR A 404 1.24 -5.87 20.72
CA TYR A 404 0.18 -6.82 20.37
C TYR A 404 0.23 -8.17 21.12
N THR A 405 1.37 -8.53 21.72
CA THR A 405 1.55 -9.73 22.55
C THR A 405 1.34 -9.49 24.05
N SER A 406 1.31 -8.23 24.47
CA SER A 406 1.19 -7.82 25.86
C SER A 406 -0.26 -7.90 26.35
N SER A 407 -0.42 -8.08 27.67
CA SER A 407 -1.70 -7.95 28.34
C SER A 407 -2.28 -6.53 28.24
N GLY A 408 -1.47 -5.53 27.89
CA GLY A 408 -1.94 -4.18 27.58
C GLY A 408 -2.75 -4.09 26.27
N ASN A 409 -2.58 -5.00 25.32
CA ASN A 409 -3.31 -4.94 24.06
C ASN A 409 -4.82 -5.15 24.24
N CYS A 410 -5.62 -4.19 23.75
CA CYS A 410 -7.06 -4.39 23.59
C CYS A 410 -7.34 -5.00 22.22
N LYS A 411 -7.96 -6.18 22.19
CA LYS A 411 -8.12 -7.01 20.98
C LYS A 411 -9.25 -6.55 20.06
N CYS A 412 -10.08 -5.61 20.52
CA CYS A 412 -11.20 -5.09 19.75
C CYS A 412 -11.59 -3.68 20.21
N GLU A 413 -12.23 -2.92 19.31
CA GLU A 413 -12.68 -1.54 19.53
C GLU A 413 -13.51 -1.40 20.82
N ALA A 414 -14.40 -2.35 21.10
CA ALA A 414 -15.28 -2.31 22.27
C ALA A 414 -14.51 -2.42 23.59
N ALA A 415 -13.49 -3.29 23.65
CA ALA A 415 -12.62 -3.41 24.82
C ALA A 415 -11.78 -2.16 25.01
N ALA A 416 -11.20 -1.62 23.94
CA ALA A 416 -10.44 -0.36 23.98
C ALA A 416 -11.30 0.82 24.42
N ALA A 417 -12.53 0.94 23.92
CA ALA A 417 -13.46 1.99 24.30
C ALA A 417 -13.87 1.88 25.78
N ALA A 418 -14.09 0.67 26.29
CA ALA A 418 -14.39 0.43 27.69
C ALA A 418 -13.21 0.79 28.59
N PHE A 419 -11.99 0.38 28.24
CA PHE A 419 -10.75 0.78 28.92
C PHE A 419 -10.61 2.31 28.97
N CYS A 420 -10.77 2.99 27.84
CA CYS A 420 -10.60 4.43 27.78
C CYS A 420 -11.65 5.18 28.61
N ALA A 421 -12.87 4.65 28.71
CA ALA A 421 -13.92 5.24 29.55
C ALA A 421 -13.61 5.13 31.04
N THR A 422 -12.96 4.05 31.49
CA THR A 422 -12.60 3.86 32.91
C THR A 422 -11.33 4.60 33.33
N HIS A 423 -10.53 5.06 32.36
CA HIS A 423 -9.23 5.69 32.59
C HIS A 423 -9.18 7.12 32.06
N ASP A 424 -10.31 7.83 32.01
CA ASP A 424 -10.39 9.26 31.62
C ASP A 424 -9.74 9.57 30.26
N ASN A 425 -9.87 8.65 29.31
CA ASN A 425 -9.22 8.66 28.00
C ASN A 425 -7.69 8.77 28.07
N ASN A 426 -7.07 8.30 29.14
CA ASN A 426 -5.63 8.12 29.25
C ASN A 426 -5.27 6.68 28.83
N ALA A 427 -4.53 6.54 27.72
CA ALA A 427 -4.08 5.24 27.23
C ALA A 427 -2.95 4.63 28.08
N CYS A 428 -2.23 5.48 28.82
CA CYS A 428 -1.11 5.13 29.70
C CYS A 428 -1.36 5.64 31.12
N PRO A 429 -2.35 5.07 31.85
CA PRO A 429 -2.72 5.56 33.18
C PRO A 429 -1.69 5.20 34.27
N SER A 430 -0.84 4.22 34.02
CA SER A 430 0.27 3.83 34.89
C SER A 430 1.60 4.26 34.27
N THR A 431 2.55 4.65 35.12
CA THR A 431 3.94 4.96 34.74
C THR A 431 4.94 3.95 35.28
N THR A 432 4.45 2.89 35.94
CA THR A 432 5.29 1.91 36.66
C THR A 432 4.94 0.46 36.32
N GLY A 433 4.11 0.22 35.30
CA GLY A 433 3.72 -1.14 34.90
C GLY A 433 2.43 -1.21 34.10
N VAL A 434 2.34 -2.29 33.31
CA VAL A 434 1.29 -2.52 32.32
C VAL A 434 -0.10 -2.47 32.96
N THR A 435 -0.92 -1.54 32.51
CA THR A 435 -2.36 -1.58 32.81
C THR A 435 -3.04 -2.55 31.84
N SER A 436 -3.49 -3.70 32.34
CA SER A 436 -4.01 -4.80 31.52
C SER A 436 -5.36 -4.46 30.86
N CYS A 437 -5.54 -4.91 29.61
CA CYS A 437 -6.81 -4.92 28.90
C CYS A 437 -7.53 -6.28 28.92
N GLU A 438 -6.98 -7.30 29.60
CA GLU A 438 -7.50 -8.68 29.57
C GLU A 438 -8.95 -8.80 30.05
N ALA A 439 -9.32 -8.11 31.13
CA ALA A 439 -10.69 -8.12 31.64
C ALA A 439 -11.69 -7.55 30.62
N TYR A 440 -11.31 -6.44 29.95
CA TYR A 440 -12.12 -5.86 28.88
C TYR A 440 -12.18 -6.78 27.67
N ASN A 441 -11.07 -7.40 27.29
CA ASN A 441 -11.04 -8.37 26.19
C ASN A 441 -11.98 -9.54 26.44
N ALA A 442 -11.93 -10.14 27.64
CA ALA A 442 -12.80 -11.26 28.01
C ALA A 442 -14.29 -10.88 28.02
N GLN A 443 -14.61 -9.63 28.36
CA GLN A 443 -15.97 -9.15 28.43
C GLN A 443 -16.55 -8.74 27.07
N TYR A 444 -15.76 -8.03 26.25
CA TYR A 444 -16.26 -7.32 25.07
C TYR A 444 -15.85 -7.96 23.75
N CYS A 445 -14.75 -8.70 23.71
CA CYS A 445 -14.28 -9.29 22.47
C CYS A 445 -14.80 -10.73 22.34
N GLY A 446 -15.45 -11.02 21.20
CA GLY A 446 -15.63 -12.40 20.76
C GLY A 446 -14.32 -13.02 20.28
N ASN A 447 -14.39 -14.14 19.55
CA ASN A 447 -13.30 -14.56 18.67
C ASN A 447 -13.49 -13.84 17.33
N PRO A 448 -12.88 -12.65 17.09
CA PRO A 448 -12.98 -12.04 15.79
C PRO A 448 -12.26 -12.94 14.78
N PRO A 449 -12.84 -13.18 13.59
CA PRO A 449 -12.05 -13.71 12.49
C PRO A 449 -10.90 -12.74 12.22
N GLN A 450 -9.68 -13.26 12.02
CA GLN A 450 -8.59 -12.42 11.56
C GLN A 450 -8.97 -11.82 10.20
N SER A 451 -8.83 -10.51 10.07
CA SER A 451 -9.14 -9.78 8.83
C SER A 451 -8.08 -9.97 7.75
N TYR A 452 -6.96 -10.61 8.08
CA TYR A 452 -5.85 -10.86 7.19
C TYR A 452 -5.37 -12.31 7.30
N SER A 453 -4.85 -12.83 6.20
CA SER A 453 -4.25 -14.16 6.15
C SER A 453 -2.75 -14.10 6.42
N THR A 454 -2.21 -15.12 7.08
CA THR A 454 -0.75 -15.33 7.15
C THR A 454 -0.34 -16.45 6.21
N CYS A 455 0.88 -16.42 5.70
CA CYS A 455 1.48 -17.51 4.93
C CYS A 455 1.41 -18.86 5.68
N LYS A 456 1.39 -18.85 7.01
CA LYS A 456 1.26 -20.03 7.88
C LYS A 456 -0.18 -20.57 7.93
N SER A 457 -1.18 -19.70 7.82
CA SER A 457 -2.60 -20.09 7.80
C SER A 457 -3.07 -20.67 6.46
N LEU A 458 -2.31 -20.44 5.38
CA LEU A 458 -2.56 -21.03 4.06
C LEU A 458 -1.90 -22.41 3.98
N THR A 459 -2.69 -23.47 4.12
CA THR A 459 -2.20 -24.86 4.01
C THR A 459 -1.80 -25.18 2.57
N PRO A 460 -0.81 -26.07 2.33
CA PRO A 460 -0.64 -26.69 1.02
C PRO A 460 -1.94 -27.42 0.62
N PRO A 461 -2.29 -27.51 -0.67
CA PRO A 461 -3.32 -28.45 -1.09
C PRO A 461 -2.91 -29.86 -0.65
N GLY A 462 -3.81 -30.52 0.08
CA GLY A 462 -3.60 -31.87 0.62
C GLY A 462 -3.56 -32.95 -0.44
#